data_AF-C7G0W8-F1
#
_entry.id   AF-C7G0W8-F1
#
_cell.length_a   1.000
_cell.length_b   1.000
_cell.length_c   1.000
_cell.angle_alpha   90.00
_cell.angle_beta   90.00
_cell.angle_gamma   90.00
#
_symmetry.space_group_name_H-M   'P 1'
#
loop_
_entity.id
_entity.type
_entity.pdbx_description
1 polymer ?
#
loop_
_entity_poly.entity_id
_entity_poly.type
_entity_poly.pdbx_seq_one_letter_code
_entity_poly.pdbx_strand_id
1 'polypeptide(L)'
;TSVIVPWLRENYGCEVVCFTADVGQGIQELDGLEDKAKASGACQLVVKDLKEEFVKDYIFPCLRAGAIYERKYLLGTSMARPVIAKAMVEVAKEVGADAVSHGCTGKGNDQVRFELTFFALDPKLSVVAPWREWDITGREDAIEYAKRHNVPVPVTKKSIYSRDRNLWHLSHEGDILEDPAIEPNKDMYLMSVDPEDAPNEPEYVKVGIVAGLPVSVNGKELSPASLLAELNEIGGKHGIGRVDMVENRLVG
;
A
#
# COMPACT_ATOMS: atom_id res chain seq x y z
N THR A 1 -0.23 -9.66 -8.17
CA THR A 1 -1.18 -9.14 -9.17
C THR A 1 -0.84 -9.56 -10.59
N SER A 2 0.41 -9.72 -11.01
CA SER A 2 0.73 -10.05 -12.43
C SER A 2 0.01 -11.29 -12.99
N VAL A 3 -0.20 -12.33 -12.19
CA VAL A 3 -0.97 -13.54 -12.59
C VAL A 3 -2.48 -13.29 -12.74
N ILE A 4 -3.02 -12.21 -12.14
CA ILE A 4 -4.43 -11.84 -12.25
C ILE A 4 -4.76 -11.39 -13.67
N VAL A 5 -3.82 -10.71 -14.35
CA VAL A 5 -4.04 -10.18 -15.71
C VAL A 5 -4.43 -11.28 -16.71
N PRO A 6 -3.62 -12.34 -16.92
CA PRO A 6 -4.02 -13.43 -17.81
C PRO A 6 -5.26 -14.17 -17.31
N TRP A 7 -5.44 -14.30 -15.99
CA TRP A 7 -6.63 -14.96 -15.42
C TRP A 7 -7.92 -14.22 -15.76
N LEU A 8 -7.95 -12.88 -15.64
CA LEU A 8 -9.10 -12.07 -16.03
C LEU A 8 -9.41 -12.25 -17.52
N ARG A 9 -8.38 -12.24 -18.37
CA ARG A 9 -8.54 -12.43 -19.81
C ARG A 9 -9.09 -13.81 -20.17
N GLU A 10 -8.60 -14.86 -19.52
CA GLU A 10 -9.02 -16.24 -19.76
C GLU A 10 -10.46 -16.48 -19.31
N ASN A 11 -10.84 -15.98 -18.14
CA ASN A 11 -12.14 -16.28 -17.51
C ASN A 11 -13.26 -15.33 -17.94
N TYR A 12 -12.93 -14.08 -18.29
CA TYR A 12 -13.91 -13.06 -18.65
C TYR A 12 -13.81 -12.62 -20.13
N GLY A 13 -12.77 -13.03 -20.86
CA GLY A 13 -12.60 -12.61 -22.26
C GLY A 13 -12.41 -11.10 -22.44
N CYS A 14 -11.96 -10.40 -21.41
CA CYS A 14 -11.92 -8.95 -21.37
C CYS A 14 -10.54 -8.37 -21.71
N GLU A 15 -10.51 -7.07 -22.01
CA GLU A 15 -9.27 -6.28 -21.97
C GLU A 15 -8.94 -5.91 -20.52
N VAL A 16 -7.65 -5.74 -20.22
CA VAL A 16 -7.20 -5.42 -18.86
C VAL A 16 -6.32 -4.18 -18.90
N VAL A 17 -6.78 -3.13 -18.23
CA VAL A 17 -5.99 -1.93 -17.94
C VAL A 17 -5.37 -2.11 -16.55
N CYS A 18 -4.04 -2.16 -16.47
CA CYS A 18 -3.33 -2.16 -15.21
C CYS A 18 -3.31 -0.74 -14.61
N PHE A 19 -3.51 -0.65 -13.30
CA PHE A 19 -3.42 0.60 -12.56
C PHE A 19 -2.36 0.51 -11.46
N THR A 20 -1.61 1.59 -11.25
CA THR A 20 -0.70 1.74 -10.11
C THR A 20 -0.81 3.16 -9.56
N ALA A 21 -1.00 3.26 -8.25
CA ALA A 21 -0.94 4.52 -7.53
C ALA A 21 0.40 4.64 -6.81
N ASP A 22 1.12 5.74 -7.02
CA ASP A 22 2.24 6.13 -6.17
C ASP A 22 1.71 6.89 -4.95
N VAL A 23 1.73 6.22 -3.80
CA VAL A 23 1.38 6.75 -2.48
C VAL A 23 2.61 6.81 -1.57
N GLY A 24 3.81 6.79 -2.14
CA GLY A 24 5.09 6.86 -1.42
C GLY A 24 5.69 5.50 -1.05
N GLN A 25 5.37 4.45 -1.79
CA GLN A 25 5.97 3.12 -1.59
C GLN A 25 7.46 3.04 -2.00
N GLY A 26 7.95 4.02 -2.77
CA GLY A 26 9.34 4.12 -3.22
C GLY A 26 9.51 3.83 -4.71
N ILE A 27 10.51 4.48 -5.33
CA ILE A 27 10.70 4.45 -6.80
C ILE A 27 11.00 3.05 -7.35
N GLN A 28 11.68 2.21 -6.55
CA GLN A 28 12.02 0.83 -6.92
C GLN A 28 10.79 -0.04 -7.18
N GLU A 29 9.65 0.29 -6.57
CA GLU A 29 8.38 -0.42 -6.79
C GLU A 29 7.69 0.01 -8.11
N LEU A 30 8.14 1.11 -8.72
CA LEU A 30 7.60 1.64 -9.98
C LEU A 30 8.45 1.23 -11.21
N ASP A 31 9.68 0.76 -10.97
CA ASP A 31 10.60 0.37 -12.02
C ASP A 31 10.13 -0.89 -12.77
N GLY A 32 10.15 -0.85 -14.11
CA GLY A 32 9.81 -1.99 -14.97
C GLY A 32 8.32 -2.39 -14.97
N LEU A 33 7.43 -1.57 -14.39
CA LEU A 33 5.99 -1.87 -14.35
C LEU A 33 5.37 -1.97 -15.75
N GLU A 34 5.77 -1.12 -16.68
CA GLU A 34 5.20 -1.11 -18.04
C GLU A 34 5.51 -2.41 -18.79
N ASP A 35 6.79 -2.83 -18.79
CA ASP A 35 7.21 -4.08 -19.40
C ASP A 35 6.53 -5.29 -18.75
N LYS A 36 6.40 -5.26 -17.42
CA LYS A 36 5.71 -6.31 -16.67
C LYS A 36 4.22 -6.38 -16.98
N ALA A 37 3.55 -5.23 -17.08
CA ALA A 37 2.13 -5.16 -17.42
C ALA A 37 1.88 -5.71 -18.84
N LYS A 38 2.68 -5.27 -19.82
CA LYS A 38 2.63 -5.76 -21.20
C LYS A 38 2.90 -7.27 -21.27
N ALA A 39 3.95 -7.75 -20.60
CA ALA A 39 4.28 -9.17 -20.56
C ALA A 39 3.19 -10.02 -19.88
N SER A 40 2.42 -9.43 -18.96
CA SER A 40 1.27 -10.09 -18.35
C SER A 40 0.01 -10.06 -19.23
N GLY A 41 0.04 -9.32 -20.34
CA GLY A 41 -1.06 -9.22 -21.31
C GLY A 41 -2.03 -8.06 -21.09
N ALA A 42 -1.65 -7.03 -20.33
CA ALA A 42 -2.46 -5.82 -20.18
C ALA A 42 -2.40 -4.97 -21.47
N CYS A 43 -3.52 -4.35 -21.85
CA CYS A 43 -3.57 -3.45 -23.01
C CYS A 43 -3.00 -2.05 -22.69
N GLN A 44 -3.04 -1.64 -21.42
CA GLN A 44 -2.57 -0.34 -20.96
C GLN A 44 -2.08 -0.44 -19.50
N LEU A 45 -1.12 0.41 -19.14
CA LEU A 45 -0.76 0.71 -17.75
C LEU A 45 -1.04 2.19 -17.48
N VAL A 46 -1.75 2.47 -16.40
CA VAL A 46 -1.95 3.82 -15.87
C VAL A 46 -1.24 3.94 -14.54
N VAL A 47 -0.30 4.89 -14.43
CA VAL A 47 0.38 5.23 -13.17
C VAL A 47 -0.07 6.63 -12.77
N LYS A 48 -0.57 6.80 -11.54
CA LYS A 48 -0.95 8.10 -10.97
C LYS A 48 -0.07 8.40 -9.77
N ASP A 49 0.55 9.59 -9.73
CA ASP A 49 1.18 10.12 -8.51
C ASP A 49 0.09 10.71 -7.61
N LEU A 50 -0.15 10.05 -6.48
CA LEU A 50 -1.19 10.42 -5.50
C LEU A 50 -0.58 10.85 -4.17
N LYS A 51 0.75 11.08 -4.08
CA LYS A 51 1.40 11.36 -2.79
C LYS A 51 0.84 12.61 -2.13
N GLU A 52 0.74 13.71 -2.86
CA GLU A 52 0.24 14.98 -2.32
C GLU A 52 -1.23 14.88 -1.88
N GLU A 53 -2.08 14.28 -2.72
CA GLU A 53 -3.48 14.03 -2.39
C GLU A 53 -3.60 13.12 -1.15
N PHE A 54 -2.85 12.03 -1.12
CA PHE A 54 -2.86 11.08 0.00
C PHE A 54 -2.50 11.77 1.32
N VAL A 55 -1.44 12.57 1.36
CA VAL A 55 -1.07 13.26 2.60
C VAL A 55 -2.09 14.34 2.97
N LYS A 56 -2.44 15.20 2.01
CA LYS A 56 -3.26 16.37 2.25
C LYS A 56 -4.70 16.03 2.60
N ASP A 57 -5.30 15.11 1.86
CA ASP A 57 -6.75 14.89 1.87
C ASP A 57 -7.16 13.65 2.67
N TYR A 58 -6.21 12.78 3.05
CA TYR A 58 -6.48 11.57 3.85
C TYR A 58 -5.70 11.57 5.17
N ILE A 59 -4.36 11.64 5.13
CA ILE A 59 -3.55 11.59 6.35
C ILE A 59 -3.81 12.78 7.27
N PHE A 60 -3.74 14.00 6.74
CA PHE A 60 -3.86 15.22 7.54
C PHE A 60 -5.23 15.34 8.24
N PRO A 61 -6.37 15.03 7.58
CA PRO A 61 -7.65 14.93 8.27
C PRO A 61 -7.67 13.90 9.41
N CYS A 62 -7.12 12.70 9.19
CA CYS A 62 -7.03 11.66 10.23
C CYS A 62 -6.13 12.09 11.39
N LEU A 63 -4.99 12.71 11.09
CA LEU A 63 -4.08 13.29 12.07
C LEU A 63 -4.78 14.34 12.93
N ARG A 64 -5.49 15.29 12.29
CA ARG A 64 -6.26 16.34 12.98
C ARG A 64 -7.38 15.77 13.85
N ALA A 65 -7.97 14.65 13.44
CA ALA A 65 -8.98 13.94 14.24
C ALA A 65 -8.38 13.18 15.43
N GLY A 66 -7.06 13.02 15.51
CA GLY A 66 -6.40 12.17 16.51
C GLY A 66 -6.76 10.69 16.33
N ALA A 67 -6.96 10.24 15.10
CA ALA A 67 -7.41 8.89 14.80
C ALA A 67 -6.30 7.86 15.11
N ILE A 68 -6.51 7.06 16.15
CA ILE A 68 -5.60 6.00 16.56
C ILE A 68 -6.43 4.74 16.83
N TYR A 69 -6.23 3.71 16.01
CA TYR A 69 -6.90 2.43 16.18
C TYR A 69 -6.27 1.64 17.32
N GLU A 70 -7.12 1.16 18.23
CA GLU A 70 -6.72 0.38 19.40
C GLU A 70 -5.57 1.03 20.19
N ARG A 71 -5.53 2.37 20.20
CA ARG A 71 -4.57 3.22 20.92
C ARG A 71 -3.11 3.09 20.47
N LYS A 72 -2.82 2.30 19.43
CA LYS A 72 -1.46 2.08 18.91
C LYS A 72 -1.34 2.32 17.41
N TYR A 73 -2.29 1.86 16.61
CA TYR A 73 -2.16 1.86 15.17
C TYR A 73 -2.60 3.19 14.53
N LEU A 74 -1.69 3.82 13.78
CA LEU A 74 -1.92 5.09 13.09
C LEU A 74 -2.56 4.93 11.71
N LEU A 75 -3.33 3.86 11.49
CA LEU A 75 -4.23 3.70 10.33
C LEU A 75 -3.55 3.73 8.95
N GLY A 76 -2.24 3.51 8.85
CA GLY A 76 -1.47 3.80 7.64
C GLY A 76 -1.85 2.99 6.41
N THR A 77 -2.19 1.71 6.58
CA THR A 77 -2.72 0.85 5.52
C THR A 77 -4.10 1.37 5.13
N SER A 78 -4.96 1.59 6.12
CA SER A 78 -6.37 1.89 5.92
C SER A 78 -6.63 3.17 5.13
N MET A 79 -5.82 4.23 5.33
CA MET A 79 -6.01 5.52 4.64
C MET A 79 -5.63 5.47 3.16
N ALA A 80 -4.67 4.62 2.77
CA ALA A 80 -4.24 4.52 1.38
C ALA A 80 -5.31 3.85 0.50
N ARG A 81 -6.15 2.96 1.05
CA ARG A 81 -7.10 2.17 0.25
C ARG A 81 -8.17 3.05 -0.40
N PRO A 82 -8.82 3.99 0.32
CA PRO A 82 -9.79 4.89 -0.28
C PRO A 82 -9.23 5.78 -1.39
N VAL A 83 -7.99 6.31 -1.26
CA VAL A 83 -7.39 7.15 -2.31
C VAL A 83 -7.05 6.34 -3.57
N ILE A 84 -6.52 5.13 -3.40
CA ILE A 84 -6.24 4.21 -4.51
C ILE A 84 -7.56 3.80 -5.19
N ALA A 85 -8.57 3.40 -4.40
CA ALA A 85 -9.85 2.96 -4.91
C ALA A 85 -10.59 4.07 -5.67
N LYS A 86 -10.55 5.31 -5.16
CA LYS A 86 -11.08 6.48 -5.85
C LYS A 86 -10.44 6.66 -7.21
N ALA A 87 -9.10 6.66 -7.28
CA ALA A 87 -8.38 6.81 -8.53
C ALA A 87 -8.66 5.66 -9.52
N MET A 88 -8.83 4.43 -9.03
CA MET A 88 -9.25 3.30 -9.86
C MET A 88 -10.64 3.50 -10.47
N VAL A 89 -11.61 4.03 -9.71
CA VAL A 89 -12.96 4.35 -10.23
C VAL A 89 -12.92 5.46 -11.27
N GLU A 90 -12.08 6.48 -11.06
CA GLU A 90 -11.88 7.57 -12.03
C GLU A 90 -11.28 7.02 -13.32
N VAL A 91 -10.23 6.20 -13.24
CA VAL A 91 -9.61 5.56 -14.41
C VAL A 91 -10.57 4.60 -15.11
N ALA A 92 -11.37 3.83 -14.37
CA ALA A 92 -12.40 2.97 -14.94
C ALA A 92 -13.39 3.76 -15.80
N LYS A 93 -13.79 4.96 -15.35
CA LYS A 93 -14.63 5.88 -16.15
C LYS A 93 -13.90 6.45 -17.36
N GLU A 94 -12.63 6.85 -17.21
CA GLU A 94 -11.80 7.39 -18.30
C GLU A 94 -11.62 6.37 -19.44
N VAL A 95 -11.41 5.09 -19.10
CA VAL A 95 -11.16 4.01 -20.07
C VAL A 95 -12.41 3.23 -20.48
N GLY A 96 -13.57 3.55 -19.90
CA GLY A 96 -14.84 2.87 -20.18
C GLY A 96 -14.90 1.42 -19.68
N ALA A 97 -14.27 1.11 -18.55
CA ALA A 97 -14.28 -0.23 -17.96
C ALA A 97 -15.60 -0.53 -17.24
N ASP A 98 -16.11 -1.75 -17.43
CA ASP A 98 -17.33 -2.24 -16.76
C ASP A 98 -17.07 -2.78 -15.34
N ALA A 99 -15.81 -3.05 -15.02
CA ALA A 99 -15.40 -3.69 -13.77
C ALA A 99 -14.07 -3.16 -13.24
N VAL A 100 -13.89 -3.28 -11.93
CA VAL A 100 -12.62 -3.09 -11.22
C VAL A 100 -12.19 -4.40 -10.57
N SER A 101 -10.89 -4.67 -10.54
CA SER A 101 -10.34 -5.86 -9.89
C SER A 101 -9.25 -5.51 -8.89
N HIS A 102 -9.21 -6.23 -7.76
CA HIS A 102 -8.19 -6.07 -6.73
C HIS A 102 -7.63 -7.43 -6.28
N GLY A 103 -6.40 -7.41 -5.78
CA GLY A 103 -5.67 -8.62 -5.37
C GLY A 103 -5.73 -8.93 -3.87
N CYS A 104 -6.73 -8.41 -3.15
CA CYS A 104 -6.85 -8.65 -1.71
C CYS A 104 -7.27 -10.10 -1.43
N THR A 105 -6.78 -10.68 -0.35
CA THR A 105 -7.22 -12.01 0.11
C THR A 105 -8.57 -11.93 0.84
N GLY A 106 -9.28 -13.04 0.93
CA GLY A 106 -10.54 -13.14 1.68
C GLY A 106 -10.41 -13.01 3.21
N LYS A 107 -9.18 -12.94 3.75
CA LYS A 107 -8.91 -12.90 5.21
C LYS A 107 -8.49 -11.52 5.72
N GLY A 108 -8.31 -10.55 4.83
CA GLY A 108 -7.79 -9.23 5.18
C GLY A 108 -8.87 -8.15 5.26
N ASN A 109 -8.57 -7.06 5.97
CA ASN A 109 -9.43 -5.88 6.04
C ASN A 109 -9.50 -5.11 4.71
N ASP A 110 -8.48 -5.26 3.85
CA ASP A 110 -8.34 -4.47 2.62
C ASP A 110 -9.42 -4.72 1.59
N GLN A 111 -9.94 -5.95 1.49
CA GLN A 111 -11.07 -6.24 0.60
C GLN A 111 -12.26 -5.35 0.95
N VAL A 112 -12.56 -5.19 2.25
CA VAL A 112 -13.69 -4.37 2.71
C VAL A 112 -13.44 -2.91 2.39
N ARG A 113 -12.21 -2.43 2.57
CA ARG A 113 -11.84 -1.03 2.32
C ARG A 113 -11.95 -0.67 0.83
N PHE A 114 -11.44 -1.52 -0.06
CA PHE A 114 -11.55 -1.31 -1.50
C PHE A 114 -12.99 -1.38 -1.97
N GLU A 115 -13.69 -2.48 -1.65
CA GLU A 115 -15.04 -2.75 -2.15
C GLU A 115 -16.06 -1.74 -1.65
N LEU A 116 -16.02 -1.36 -0.37
CA LEU A 116 -16.89 -0.33 0.16
C LEU A 116 -16.67 1.01 -0.55
N THR A 117 -15.41 1.34 -0.88
CA THR A 117 -15.10 2.57 -1.62
C THR A 117 -15.61 2.50 -3.06
N PHE A 118 -15.41 1.37 -3.74
CA PHE A 118 -15.94 1.15 -5.10
C PHE A 118 -17.47 1.30 -5.12
N PHE A 119 -18.19 0.61 -4.23
CA PHE A 119 -19.64 0.70 -4.17
C PHE A 119 -20.15 2.08 -3.78
N ALA A 120 -19.42 2.82 -2.93
CA ALA A 120 -19.79 4.18 -2.56
C ALA A 120 -19.61 5.19 -3.71
N LEU A 121 -18.59 5.00 -4.56
CA LEU A 121 -18.25 5.94 -5.63
C LEU A 121 -18.89 5.61 -6.98
N ASP A 122 -19.07 4.33 -7.27
CA ASP A 122 -19.76 3.85 -8.46
C ASP A 122 -20.36 2.44 -8.23
N PRO A 123 -21.61 2.36 -7.74
CA PRO A 123 -22.25 1.08 -7.48
C PRO A 123 -22.60 0.28 -8.75
N LYS A 124 -22.38 0.83 -9.95
CA LYS A 124 -22.60 0.12 -11.22
C LYS A 124 -21.39 -0.70 -11.66
N LEU A 125 -20.19 -0.37 -11.15
CA LEU A 125 -18.99 -1.14 -11.46
C LEU A 125 -19.08 -2.52 -10.85
N SER A 126 -18.82 -3.54 -11.67
CA SER A 126 -18.62 -4.89 -11.14
C SER A 126 -17.28 -4.96 -10.40
N VAL A 127 -17.23 -5.70 -9.30
CA VAL A 127 -15.99 -5.94 -8.56
C VAL A 127 -15.59 -7.39 -8.77
N VAL A 128 -14.35 -7.61 -9.24
CA VAL A 128 -13.78 -8.94 -9.43
C VAL A 128 -12.62 -9.15 -8.46
N ALA A 129 -12.69 -10.20 -7.63
CA ALA A 129 -11.69 -10.50 -6.62
C ALA A 129 -11.14 -11.92 -6.83
N PRO A 130 -10.11 -12.09 -7.67
CA PRO A 130 -9.62 -13.41 -8.08
C PRO A 130 -9.32 -14.36 -6.93
N TRP A 131 -8.75 -13.85 -5.82
CA TRP A 131 -8.45 -14.66 -4.62
C TRP A 131 -9.66 -15.33 -3.95
N ARG A 132 -10.89 -14.92 -4.30
CA ARG A 132 -12.13 -15.52 -3.84
C ARG A 132 -12.83 -16.37 -4.90
N GLU A 133 -12.35 -16.33 -6.14
CA GLU A 133 -13.01 -16.94 -7.30
C GLU A 133 -12.18 -18.07 -7.92
N TRP A 134 -10.85 -17.95 -7.91
CA TRP A 134 -9.97 -18.88 -8.59
C TRP A 134 -9.62 -20.12 -7.75
N ASP A 135 -9.02 -21.11 -8.39
CA ASP A 135 -8.53 -22.34 -7.75
C ASP A 135 -7.05 -22.25 -7.31
N ILE A 136 -6.43 -21.08 -7.40
CA ILE A 136 -5.02 -20.88 -7.00
C ILE A 136 -4.97 -20.73 -5.48
N THR A 137 -4.51 -21.79 -4.79
CA THR A 137 -4.54 -21.87 -3.33
C THR A 137 -3.24 -21.43 -2.66
N GLY A 138 -2.13 -21.43 -3.42
CA GLY A 138 -0.80 -21.18 -2.89
C GLY A 138 0.14 -20.48 -3.86
N ARG A 139 1.37 -20.25 -3.39
CA ARG A 139 2.42 -19.59 -4.16
C ARG A 139 2.89 -20.47 -5.32
N GLU A 140 3.00 -21.77 -5.08
CA GLU A 140 3.41 -22.78 -6.07
C GLU A 140 2.44 -22.80 -7.26
N ASP A 141 1.14 -22.85 -6.98
CA ASP A 141 0.07 -22.77 -7.98
C ASP A 141 0.19 -21.48 -8.80
N ALA A 142 0.40 -20.33 -8.14
CA ALA A 142 0.54 -19.05 -8.80
C ALA A 142 1.79 -19.00 -9.71
N ILE A 143 2.90 -19.63 -9.29
CA ILE A 143 4.13 -19.74 -10.09
C ILE A 143 3.89 -20.64 -11.31
N GLU A 144 3.19 -21.75 -11.14
CA GLU A 144 2.88 -22.64 -12.26
C GLU A 144 1.95 -21.95 -13.26
N TYR A 145 0.91 -21.28 -12.77
CA TYR A 145 0.00 -20.50 -13.59
C TYR A 145 0.72 -19.38 -14.35
N ALA A 146 1.64 -18.67 -13.69
CA ALA A 146 2.49 -17.66 -14.31
C ALA A 146 3.34 -18.24 -15.44
N LYS A 147 3.97 -19.41 -15.23
CA LYS A 147 4.79 -20.09 -16.25
C LYS A 147 3.96 -20.50 -17.46
N ARG A 148 2.77 -21.07 -17.26
CA ARG A 148 1.85 -21.46 -18.35
C ARG A 148 1.44 -20.26 -19.22
N HIS A 149 1.34 -19.07 -18.60
CA HIS A 149 0.95 -17.83 -19.26
C HIS A 149 2.12 -16.91 -19.62
N ASN A 150 3.37 -17.39 -19.54
CA ASN A 150 4.59 -16.63 -19.82
C ASN A 150 4.70 -15.30 -19.03
N VAL A 151 4.10 -15.23 -17.85
CA VAL A 151 4.21 -14.06 -16.96
C VAL A 151 5.58 -14.08 -16.27
N PRO A 152 6.37 -12.99 -16.34
CA PRO A 152 7.65 -12.92 -15.66
C PRO A 152 7.49 -13.04 -14.14
N VAL A 153 8.05 -14.11 -13.55
CA VAL A 153 8.09 -14.29 -12.09
C VAL A 153 9.49 -13.89 -11.60
N PRO A 154 9.60 -12.98 -10.61
CA PRO A 154 10.89 -12.66 -10.01
C PRO A 154 11.53 -13.92 -9.41
N VAL A 155 12.79 -14.17 -9.74
CA VAL A 155 13.57 -15.36 -9.32
C VAL A 155 14.07 -15.25 -7.88
N THR A 156 13.89 -14.10 -7.23
CA THR A 156 14.42 -13.85 -5.89
C THR A 156 13.59 -14.54 -4.80
N LYS A 157 14.27 -15.03 -3.77
CA LYS A 157 13.65 -15.30 -2.47
C LYS A 157 13.11 -13.96 -1.96
N LYS A 158 11.81 -13.72 -2.15
CA LYS A 158 11.12 -12.58 -1.53
C LYS A 158 11.36 -12.63 -0.02
N SER A 159 11.38 -11.45 0.60
CA SER A 159 11.27 -11.34 2.06
C SER A 159 10.17 -12.26 2.59
N ILE A 160 10.43 -12.87 3.73
CA ILE A 160 9.49 -13.75 4.42
C ILE A 160 8.26 -12.99 4.94
N TYR A 161 8.38 -11.68 5.14
CA TYR A 161 7.30 -10.82 5.63
C TYR A 161 6.41 -10.34 4.48
N SER A 162 5.10 -10.32 4.74
CA SER A 162 4.15 -9.52 3.98
C SER A 162 4.30 -8.06 4.40
N ARG A 163 4.46 -7.16 3.43
CA ARG A 163 4.79 -5.75 3.63
C ARG A 163 3.88 -4.85 2.82
N ASP A 164 3.46 -3.76 3.43
CA ASP A 164 2.74 -2.68 2.76
C ASP A 164 3.36 -1.34 3.14
N ARG A 165 3.91 -0.63 2.14
CA ARG A 165 4.61 0.64 2.33
C ARG A 165 3.86 1.76 1.64
N ASN A 166 3.76 2.89 2.33
CA ASN A 166 3.39 4.17 1.75
C ASN A 166 4.13 5.29 2.50
N LEU A 167 3.84 6.55 2.17
CA LEU A 167 4.52 7.69 2.79
C LEU A 167 4.25 7.82 4.29
N TRP A 168 3.16 7.25 4.81
CA TRP A 168 2.80 7.34 6.23
C TRP A 168 3.43 6.23 7.07
N HIS A 169 3.59 5.03 6.51
CA HIS A 169 4.07 3.88 7.27
C HIS A 169 4.58 2.73 6.37
N LEU A 170 5.19 1.75 7.03
CA LEU A 170 5.48 0.43 6.49
C LEU A 170 4.99 -0.62 7.49
N SER A 171 4.04 -1.47 7.10
CA SER A 171 3.59 -2.60 7.91
C SER A 171 4.38 -3.88 7.58
N HIS A 172 4.42 -4.79 8.57
CA HIS A 172 5.02 -6.11 8.48
C HIS A 172 4.07 -7.12 9.13
N GLU A 173 3.81 -8.23 8.46
CA GLU A 173 3.04 -9.36 9.01
C GLU A 173 3.60 -10.69 8.47
N GLY A 174 3.20 -11.81 9.07
CA GLY A 174 3.60 -13.15 8.66
C GLY A 174 4.91 -13.66 9.24
N ASP A 175 5.18 -14.94 8.98
CA ASP A 175 6.32 -15.70 9.49
C ASP A 175 6.41 -15.62 11.03
N ILE A 176 7.58 -15.34 11.61
CA ILE A 176 7.80 -15.28 13.06
C ILE A 176 6.90 -14.28 13.79
N LEU A 177 6.32 -13.29 13.10
CA LEU A 177 5.46 -12.27 13.70
C LEU A 177 4.05 -12.80 14.05
N GLU A 178 3.69 -13.98 13.55
CA GLU A 178 2.40 -14.62 13.87
C GLU A 178 2.38 -15.23 15.28
N ASP A 179 3.54 -15.33 15.95
CA ASP A 179 3.63 -15.68 17.37
C ASP A 179 3.98 -14.42 18.18
N PRO A 180 3.02 -13.82 18.92
CA PRO A 180 3.25 -12.61 19.71
C PRO A 180 4.28 -12.78 20.85
N ALA A 181 4.74 -14.00 21.12
CA ALA A 181 5.81 -14.27 22.07
C ALA A 181 7.22 -14.08 21.47
N ILE A 182 7.33 -13.93 20.14
CA ILE A 182 8.60 -13.78 19.44
C ILE A 182 8.87 -12.30 19.14
N GLU A 183 10.06 -11.83 19.51
CA GLU A 183 10.52 -10.47 19.21
C GLU A 183 10.86 -10.32 17.71
N PRO A 184 10.46 -9.22 17.06
CA PRO A 184 10.82 -8.96 15.67
C PRO A 184 12.34 -8.80 15.45
N ASN A 185 12.86 -9.36 14.36
CA ASN A 185 14.27 -9.19 14.01
C ASN A 185 14.59 -7.75 13.60
N LYS A 186 15.79 -7.26 13.95
CA LYS A 186 16.27 -5.90 13.65
C LYS A 186 16.25 -5.56 12.15
N ASP A 187 16.52 -6.52 11.28
CA ASP A 187 16.53 -6.36 9.81
C ASP A 187 15.12 -6.28 9.18
N MET A 188 14.07 -6.51 9.98
CA MET A 188 12.69 -6.30 9.55
C MET A 188 12.43 -4.82 9.27
N TYR A 189 12.93 -3.92 10.12
CA TYR A 189 12.64 -2.48 10.07
C TYR A 189 13.39 -1.80 8.93
N LEU A 190 12.65 -1.21 7.98
CA LEU A 190 13.22 -0.56 6.79
C LEU A 190 13.06 0.97 6.78
N MET A 191 12.29 1.54 7.70
CA MET A 191 12.03 2.98 7.76
C MET A 191 12.76 3.70 8.90
N SER A 192 13.29 2.96 9.87
CA SER A 192 14.05 3.54 10.99
C SER A 192 15.24 2.67 11.37
N VAL A 193 16.32 3.32 11.79
CA VAL A 193 17.45 2.65 12.43
C VAL A 193 17.02 2.05 13.75
N ASP A 194 17.80 1.11 14.26
CA ASP A 194 17.58 0.65 15.62
C ASP A 194 17.86 1.77 16.62
N PRO A 195 17.06 1.94 17.70
CA PRO A 195 17.35 2.92 18.73
C PRO A 195 18.78 2.82 19.28
N GLU A 196 19.38 1.63 19.31
CA GLU A 196 20.78 1.44 19.72
C GLU A 196 21.80 1.96 18.69
N ASP A 197 21.42 2.08 17.42
CA ASP A 197 22.25 2.62 16.33
C ASP A 197 21.97 4.11 16.05
N ALA A 198 21.02 4.72 16.76
CA ALA A 198 20.66 6.12 16.58
C ALA A 198 21.81 7.07 16.98
N PRO A 199 21.88 8.29 16.42
CA PRO A 199 22.88 9.28 16.82
C PRO A 199 22.85 9.57 18.33
N ASN A 200 24.03 9.71 18.93
CA ASN A 200 24.16 10.10 20.34
C ASN A 200 23.84 11.59 20.60
N GLU A 201 23.73 12.41 19.55
CA GLU A 201 23.40 13.82 19.64
C GLU A 201 21.92 14.05 19.31
N PRO A 202 21.16 14.75 20.17
CA PRO A 202 19.76 15.05 19.89
C PRO A 202 19.62 16.04 18.74
N GLU A 203 18.60 15.85 17.91
CA GLU A 203 18.23 16.75 16.84
C GLU A 203 16.95 17.52 17.20
N TYR A 204 17.02 18.85 17.23
CA TYR A 204 15.88 19.69 17.54
C TYR A 204 15.08 20.00 16.27
N VAL A 205 13.82 19.58 16.24
CA VAL A 205 12.91 19.77 15.11
C VAL A 205 11.81 20.76 15.47
N LYS A 206 11.62 21.79 14.65
CA LYS A 206 10.50 22.73 14.78
C LYS A 206 9.47 22.46 13.69
N VAL A 207 8.28 21.98 14.08
CA VAL A 207 7.15 21.82 13.16
C VAL A 207 6.21 23.01 13.27
N GLY A 208 5.99 23.71 12.16
CA GLY A 208 5.00 24.79 12.07
C GLY A 208 3.62 24.22 11.82
N ILE A 209 2.64 24.66 12.60
CA ILE A 209 1.24 24.21 12.52
C ILE A 209 0.34 25.40 12.21
N VAL A 210 -0.56 25.26 11.24
CA VAL A 210 -1.63 26.21 10.94
C VAL A 210 -2.95 25.45 10.87
N ALA A 211 -3.96 25.91 11.61
CA ALA A 211 -5.29 25.29 11.68
C ALA A 211 -5.26 23.76 11.99
N GLY A 212 -4.29 23.34 12.83
CA GLY A 212 -4.12 21.94 13.23
C GLY A 212 -3.38 21.06 12.22
N LEU A 213 -2.85 21.62 11.12
CA LEU A 213 -2.10 20.89 10.11
C LEU A 213 -0.65 21.36 10.03
N PRO A 214 0.32 20.45 9.81
CA PRO A 214 1.71 20.84 9.64
C PRO A 214 1.94 21.50 8.27
N VAL A 215 2.70 22.59 8.27
CA VAL A 215 2.99 23.42 7.08
C VAL A 215 4.48 23.67 6.85
N SER A 216 5.33 23.47 7.86
CA SER A 216 6.77 23.72 7.75
C SER A 216 7.59 22.85 8.69
N VAL A 217 8.83 22.54 8.31
CA VAL A 217 9.84 21.88 9.16
C VAL A 217 11.06 22.80 9.24
N ASN A 218 11.55 23.07 10.45
CA ASN A 218 12.70 23.93 10.72
C ASN A 218 12.61 25.32 10.07
N GLY A 219 11.38 25.86 9.99
CA GLY A 219 11.09 27.18 9.40
C GLY A 219 10.98 27.19 7.87
N LYS A 220 11.15 26.05 7.20
CA LYS A 220 10.97 25.90 5.75
C LYS A 220 9.56 25.39 5.45
N GLU A 221 8.79 26.15 4.68
CA GLU A 221 7.49 25.70 4.16
C GLU A 221 7.68 24.59 3.13
N LEU A 222 6.84 23.56 3.21
CA LEU A 222 6.92 22.35 2.39
C LEU A 222 5.52 21.93 1.94
N SER A 223 5.43 21.24 0.79
CA SER A 223 4.19 20.54 0.42
C SER A 223 3.90 19.41 1.41
N PRO A 224 2.63 18.99 1.58
CA PRO A 224 2.26 17.90 2.47
C PRO A 224 3.13 16.64 2.31
N ALA A 225 3.34 16.15 1.09
CA ALA A 225 4.15 14.95 0.88
C ALA A 225 5.62 15.17 1.22
N SER A 226 6.18 16.32 0.82
CA SER A 226 7.59 16.64 1.10
C SER A 226 7.85 16.84 2.59
N LEU A 227 6.90 17.46 3.30
CA LEU A 227 6.94 17.63 4.75
C LEU A 227 6.97 16.27 5.46
N LEU A 228 6.09 15.36 5.07
CA LEU A 228 6.03 14.03 5.68
C LEU A 228 7.28 13.21 5.37
N ALA A 229 7.81 13.30 4.14
CA ALA A 229 9.05 12.66 3.75
C ALA A 229 10.25 13.14 4.59
N GLU A 230 10.38 14.46 4.79
CA GLU A 230 11.44 15.07 5.59
C GLU A 230 11.35 14.62 7.07
N LEU A 231 10.14 14.58 7.65
CA LEU A 231 9.94 14.07 9.00
C LEU A 231 10.22 12.57 9.14
N ASN A 232 9.91 11.76 8.13
CA ASN A 232 10.26 10.34 8.12
C ASN A 232 11.78 10.13 8.08
N GLU A 233 12.52 10.93 7.32
CA GLU A 233 13.98 10.85 7.28
C GLU A 233 14.60 11.18 8.64
N ILE A 234 14.17 12.30 9.24
CA ILE A 234 14.64 12.72 10.57
C ILE A 234 14.25 11.68 11.62
N GLY A 235 12.97 11.29 11.68
CA GLY A 235 12.48 10.33 12.65
C GLY A 235 13.13 8.95 12.50
N GLY A 236 13.27 8.49 11.26
CA GLY A 236 13.90 7.22 10.91
C GLY A 236 15.35 7.15 11.36
N LYS A 237 16.13 8.21 11.14
CA LYS A 237 17.52 8.34 11.62
C LYS A 237 17.65 8.25 13.14
N HIS A 238 16.61 8.64 13.89
CA HIS A 238 16.60 8.61 15.36
C HIS A 238 15.80 7.44 15.95
N GLY A 239 15.47 6.42 15.15
CA GLY A 239 14.80 5.20 15.63
C GLY A 239 13.32 5.41 16.03
N ILE A 240 12.70 6.52 15.64
CA ILE A 240 11.34 6.89 16.05
C ILE A 240 10.29 6.11 15.23
N GLY A 241 9.16 5.81 15.87
CA GLY A 241 7.94 5.36 15.18
C GLY A 241 7.78 3.85 15.02
N ARG A 242 8.58 3.03 15.72
CA ARG A 242 8.37 1.57 15.78
C ARG A 242 7.20 1.25 16.71
N VAL A 243 6.24 0.47 16.22
CA VAL A 243 5.06 0.01 16.96
C VAL A 243 4.90 -1.49 16.76
N ASP A 244 4.73 -2.21 17.87
CA ASP A 244 4.40 -3.63 17.91
C ASP A 244 3.05 -3.83 18.61
N MET A 245 2.15 -4.58 17.97
CA MET A 245 0.81 -4.85 18.47
C MET A 245 0.16 -6.09 17.88
N VAL A 246 -0.72 -6.69 18.70
CA VAL A 246 -1.81 -7.53 18.24
C VAL A 246 -3.03 -6.63 18.03
N GLU A 247 -3.69 -6.75 16.87
CA GLU A 247 -4.87 -5.96 16.51
C GLU A 247 -6.09 -6.84 16.28
N ASN A 248 -7.29 -6.30 16.56
CA ASN A 248 -8.53 -6.96 16.15
C ASN A 248 -8.84 -6.61 14.69
N ARG A 249 -9.06 -7.61 13.84
CA ARG A 249 -9.49 -7.38 12.45
C ARG A 249 -11.01 -7.21 12.38
N LEU A 250 -11.49 -6.53 11.33
CA LEU A 250 -12.92 -6.34 11.11
C LEU A 250 -13.63 -7.66 10.78
N VAL A 251 -12.89 -8.61 10.21
CA VAL A 251 -13.42 -9.90 9.73
C VAL A 251 -13.60 -10.95 10.83
N GLY A 252 -13.45 -10.55 12.10
CA GLY A 252 -13.39 -11.45 13.26
C GLY A 252 -11.98 -11.94 13.55
#